data_AF-A0A4W5KDA2-F1
#
_entry.id   AF-A0A4W5KDA2-F1
#
_cell.length_a   1.000
_cell.length_b   1.000
_cell.length_c   1.000
_cell.angle_alpha   90.00
_cell.angle_beta   90.00
_cell.angle_gamma   90.00
#
_symmetry.space_group_name_H-M   'P 1'
#
loop_
_entity.id
_entity.type
_entity.pdbx_description
1 polymer ?
#
loop_
_entity_poly.entity_id
_entity_poly.type
_entity_poly.pdbx_seq_one_letter_code
_entity_poly.pdbx_strand_id
1 'polypeptide(L)'
;MFNLFTLYCSPVDWAPPILDLVLFHTYGEGDLVYHMGLMKDDFSGPHLSREYPLGSFIHILATLEQKAHQPLLLLIEECGDRNTRAAAGGLRVPYHQGVCTIGCLVDSMTSNSKFEPRQETSDIHLSLQAFKFTVGEEVYIHCKILAWDPSGLDTSRKACHYVQGWELLDDPSHSNLCSCCDSSCKSQRRRGIPSGITSFCTPLKFNLLIVPGH
;
A
#
# COMPACT_ATOMS: atom_id res chain seq x y z
N MET A 1 16.79 8.02 -4.83
CA MET A 1 16.37 9.19 -4.02
C MET A 1 14.98 8.87 -3.49
N PHE A 2 14.87 8.47 -2.23
CA PHE A 2 13.60 8.23 -1.56
C PHE A 2 12.93 9.59 -1.34
N ASN A 3 11.72 9.79 -1.86
CA ASN A 3 10.94 10.97 -1.47
C ASN A 3 10.40 10.69 -0.05
N LEU A 4 10.93 11.42 0.93
CA LEU A 4 10.53 11.31 2.32
C LEU A 4 9.32 12.23 2.56
N PHE A 5 8.18 11.66 2.94
CA PHE A 5 7.02 12.42 3.42
C PHE A 5 6.69 11.94 4.83
N THR A 6 6.73 12.86 5.81
CA THR A 6 6.39 12.60 7.22
C THR A 6 5.00 13.17 7.50
N LEU A 7 4.06 12.35 7.96
CA LEU A 7 2.72 12.80 8.38
C LEU A 7 2.25 12.05 9.63
N TYR A 8 1.63 12.81 10.55
CA TYR A 8 1.27 12.44 11.92
C TYR A 8 -0.10 11.73 12.02
N CYS A 9 -0.22 10.72 12.88
CA CYS A 9 -1.51 10.13 13.27
C CYS A 9 -1.51 9.82 14.78
N SER A 10 -2.40 10.47 15.55
CA SER A 10 -2.60 10.19 16.98
C SER A 10 -3.88 9.38 17.23
N PRO A 11 -3.86 8.36 18.13
CA PRO A 11 -5.07 7.69 18.61
C PRO A 11 -5.86 8.58 19.58
N VAL A 12 -7.19 8.61 19.45
CA VAL A 12 -8.05 9.60 20.13
C VAL A 12 -8.35 9.26 21.60
N ASP A 13 -8.01 8.08 22.11
CA ASP A 13 -8.40 7.64 23.47
C ASP A 13 -7.21 7.32 24.42
N TRP A 14 -6.02 7.87 24.17
CA TRP A 14 -4.93 7.74 25.15
C TRP A 14 -5.05 8.80 26.25
N ALA A 15 -5.59 8.40 27.42
CA ALA A 15 -5.41 9.12 28.68
C ALA A 15 -4.39 8.36 29.54
N PRO A 16 -3.30 9.00 30.01
CA PRO A 16 -2.35 8.31 30.88
C PRO A 16 -3.05 7.91 32.20
N PRO A 17 -2.75 6.72 32.76
CA PRO A 17 -3.14 6.44 34.13
C PRO A 17 -2.43 7.43 35.07
N ILE A 18 -3.21 8.27 35.73
CA ILE A 18 -2.70 9.22 36.73
C ILE A 18 -2.66 8.52 38.09
N LEU A 19 -1.46 8.42 38.68
CA LEU A 19 -1.12 8.55 40.10
C LEU A 19 0.31 8.01 40.30
N ASP A 20 1.23 8.55 41.09
CA ASP A 20 1.56 9.92 41.53
C ASP A 20 2.96 9.85 42.17
N LEU A 21 3.68 10.97 42.11
CA LEU A 21 4.86 11.39 42.91
C LEU A 21 6.04 10.39 43.09
N VAL A 22 6.97 10.46 42.13
CA VAL A 22 8.45 10.61 42.28
C VAL A 22 9.14 9.87 41.14
N LEU A 23 9.39 10.61 40.05
CA LEU A 23 10.26 10.27 38.92
C LEU A 23 9.94 8.98 38.13
N PHE A 24 9.01 9.09 37.18
CA PHE A 24 9.08 8.34 35.92
C PHE A 24 8.68 9.26 34.76
N HIS A 25 9.60 9.48 33.81
CA HIS A 25 9.25 10.12 32.54
C HIS A 25 8.32 9.19 31.76
N THR A 26 7.14 9.67 31.38
CA THR A 26 6.29 9.01 30.38
C THR A 26 6.03 10.01 29.25
N TYR A 27 6.56 9.70 28.07
CA TYR A 27 6.29 10.40 26.82
C TYR A 27 5.56 9.40 25.91
N GLY A 28 4.35 9.74 25.47
CA GLY A 28 3.54 8.96 24.53
C GLY A 28 3.17 9.81 23.32
N GLU A 29 4.16 10.11 22.48
CA GLU A 29 4.00 10.76 21.18
C GLU A 29 4.65 9.83 20.14
N GLY A 30 3.88 9.42 19.14
CA GLY A 30 4.27 8.32 18.27
C GLY A 30 4.07 8.66 16.79
N ASP A 31 5.17 9.03 16.15
CA ASP A 31 5.20 9.33 14.71
C ASP A 31 5.30 8.03 13.90
N LEU A 32 4.34 7.81 13.00
CA LEU A 32 4.41 6.75 11.99
C LEU A 32 5.13 7.27 10.75
N VAL A 33 6.34 6.76 10.46
CA VAL A 33 7.11 7.17 9.28
C VAL A 33 7.01 6.08 8.20
N TYR A 34 6.41 6.44 7.08
CA TYR A 34 6.17 5.52 5.97
C TYR A 34 7.23 5.72 4.88
N HIS A 35 7.69 4.63 4.30
CA HIS A 35 8.61 4.63 3.17
C HIS A 35 8.03 3.76 2.05
N MET A 36 8.18 4.22 0.81
CA MET A 36 7.92 3.39 -0.38
C MET A 36 9.05 3.59 -1.38
N GLY A 37 9.52 2.51 -1.99
CA GLY A 37 10.64 2.56 -2.93
C GLY A 37 10.69 1.39 -3.88
N LEU A 38 11.48 1.58 -4.95
CA LEU A 38 11.86 0.54 -5.90
C LEU A 38 13.01 -0.28 -5.29
N MET A 39 12.91 -1.60 -5.41
CA MET A 39 13.81 -2.56 -4.77
C MET A 39 14.49 -3.45 -5.82
N LYS A 40 15.62 -4.03 -5.43
CA LYS A 40 16.27 -5.10 -6.20
C LYS A 40 15.40 -6.37 -6.19
N ASP A 41 15.72 -7.31 -7.07
CA ASP A 41 15.02 -8.58 -7.26
C ASP A 41 14.88 -9.42 -5.99
N ASP A 42 15.83 -9.30 -5.07
CA ASP A 42 15.86 -10.02 -3.79
C ASP A 42 15.34 -9.18 -2.60
N PHE A 43 14.82 -7.98 -2.85
CA PHE A 43 14.43 -7.00 -1.84
C PHE A 43 15.54 -6.61 -0.83
N SER A 44 16.82 -6.93 -1.11
CA SER A 44 17.95 -6.64 -0.21
C SER A 44 18.25 -5.15 -0.02
N GLY A 45 17.65 -4.30 -0.86
CA GLY A 45 17.81 -2.86 -0.78
C GLY A 45 17.26 -2.13 -1.99
N PRO A 46 17.46 -0.79 -2.05
CA PRO A 46 16.92 0.02 -3.12
C PRO A 46 17.50 -0.32 -4.49
N HIS A 47 16.63 -0.30 -5.50
CA HIS A 47 17.03 -0.27 -6.89
C HIS A 47 17.26 1.17 -7.34
N LEU A 48 18.43 1.42 -7.94
CA LEU A 48 18.84 2.76 -8.33
C LEU A 48 18.35 3.16 -9.72
N SER A 49 18.10 2.17 -10.59
CA SER A 49 17.54 2.40 -11.92
C SER A 49 16.02 2.56 -11.86
N ARG A 50 15.51 3.35 -12.80
CA ARG A 50 14.06 3.53 -13.05
C ARG A 50 13.62 2.89 -14.36
N GLU A 51 14.56 2.27 -15.08
CA GLU A 51 14.33 1.65 -16.39
C GLU A 51 13.90 0.20 -16.23
N TYR A 52 12.75 -0.14 -16.81
CA TYR A 52 12.19 -1.48 -16.76
C TYR A 52 11.82 -1.95 -18.17
N PRO A 53 12.49 -2.99 -18.70
CA PRO A 53 12.10 -3.62 -19.96
C PRO A 53 10.72 -4.27 -19.86
N LEU A 54 10.02 -4.39 -20.99
CA LEU A 54 8.71 -5.05 -21.02
C LEU A 54 8.79 -6.48 -20.46
N GLY A 55 7.89 -6.81 -19.53
CA GLY A 55 7.79 -8.14 -18.93
C GLY A 55 8.78 -8.44 -17.80
N SER A 56 9.72 -7.53 -17.51
CA SER A 56 10.57 -7.62 -16.32
C SER A 56 9.77 -7.34 -15.04
N PHE A 57 10.38 -7.51 -13.86
CA PHE A 57 9.70 -7.19 -12.59
C PHE A 57 10.13 -5.83 -12.05
N ILE A 58 9.14 -5.09 -11.58
CA ILE A 58 9.27 -3.86 -10.79
C ILE A 58 8.98 -4.25 -9.34
N HIS A 59 10.02 -4.41 -8.54
CA HIS A 59 9.88 -4.73 -7.12
C HIS A 59 9.66 -3.44 -6.32
N ILE A 60 8.56 -3.39 -5.58
CA ILE A 60 8.14 -2.24 -4.78
C ILE A 60 8.01 -2.69 -3.33
N LEU A 61 8.68 -1.99 -2.43
CA LEU A 61 8.53 -2.13 -0.99
C LEU A 61 7.79 -0.90 -0.46
N ALA A 62 6.80 -1.11 0.40
CA ALA A 62 6.40 -0.12 1.38
C ALA A 62 6.66 -0.65 2.80
N THR A 63 7.17 0.20 3.67
CA THR A 63 7.52 -0.12 5.06
C THR A 63 7.12 1.02 5.99
N LEU A 64 6.88 0.68 7.25
CA LEU A 64 6.54 1.61 8.32
C LEU A 64 7.55 1.49 9.46
N GLU A 65 8.27 2.56 9.76
CA GLU A 65 9.12 2.63 10.95
C GLU A 65 8.24 2.68 12.21
N GLN A 66 8.14 1.57 12.93
CA GLN A 66 7.40 1.48 14.19
C GLN A 66 8.35 1.78 15.37
N LYS A 67 8.25 2.97 15.97
CA LYS A 67 8.89 3.26 17.25
C LYS A 67 7.93 2.87 18.39
N ALA A 68 8.17 1.73 19.02
CA ALA A 68 7.47 1.27 20.24
C ALA A 68 5.92 1.29 20.18
N HIS A 69 5.32 1.10 19.01
CA HIS A 69 3.87 0.98 18.82
C HIS A 69 3.40 -0.49 18.91
N GLN A 70 2.08 -0.67 19.02
CA GLN A 70 1.43 -1.97 18.76
C GLN A 70 1.74 -2.43 17.32
N PRO A 71 1.84 -3.74 17.05
CA PRO A 71 2.18 -4.24 15.72
C PRO A 71 1.11 -3.84 14.71
N LEU A 72 1.48 -3.01 13.73
CA LEU A 72 0.61 -2.59 12.64
C LEU A 72 0.90 -3.41 11.38
N LEU A 73 -0.17 -3.76 10.65
CA LEU A 73 -0.11 -4.37 9.33
C LEU A 73 -0.18 -3.31 8.24
N LEU A 74 0.81 -3.28 7.35
CA LEU A 74 0.79 -2.36 6.20
C LEU A 74 0.04 -2.96 5.01
N LEU A 75 -0.85 -2.19 4.39
CA LEU A 75 -1.69 -2.62 3.28
C LEU A 75 -1.54 -1.65 2.10
N ILE A 76 -1.53 -2.18 0.87
CA ILE A 76 -1.74 -1.40 -0.34
C ILE A 76 -3.24 -1.40 -0.63
N GLU A 77 -3.89 -0.25 -0.44
CA GLU A 77 -5.32 -0.11 -0.69
C GLU A 77 -5.60 0.05 -2.18
N GLU A 78 -4.86 0.91 -2.88
CA GLU A 78 -5.04 1.17 -4.31
C GLU A 78 -3.67 1.35 -4.96
N CYS A 79 -3.45 0.83 -6.16
CA CYS A 79 -2.33 1.21 -7.02
C CYS A 79 -2.80 1.32 -8.47
N GLY A 80 -2.31 2.30 -9.21
CA GLY A 80 -2.58 2.44 -10.64
C GLY A 80 -1.48 3.26 -11.31
N ASP A 81 -1.32 3.07 -12.61
CA ASP A 81 -0.40 3.84 -13.43
C ASP A 81 -1.07 5.12 -13.95
N ARG A 82 -0.28 6.17 -14.18
CA ARG A 82 -0.73 7.36 -14.89
C ARG A 82 0.36 7.82 -15.84
N ASN A 83 0.01 7.96 -17.12
CA ASN A 83 0.86 8.64 -18.10
C ASN A 83 0.71 10.16 -17.94
N THR A 84 1.84 10.88 -17.85
CA THR A 84 1.87 12.33 -17.57
C THR A 84 1.32 13.20 -18.70
N ARG A 85 1.54 12.85 -19.97
CA ARG A 85 1.06 13.67 -21.11
C ARG A 85 -0.44 13.52 -21.40
N ALA A 86 -1.05 12.41 -21.00
CA ALA A 86 -2.51 12.25 -21.04
C ALA A 86 -3.24 13.29 -20.15
N ALA A 87 -2.54 13.86 -19.15
CA ALA A 87 -3.08 14.92 -18.29
C ALA A 87 -2.94 16.33 -18.90
N ALA A 88 -2.09 16.52 -19.92
CA ALA A 88 -1.78 17.84 -20.48
C ALA A 88 -2.69 18.25 -21.66
N GLY A 89 -3.43 17.30 -22.25
CA GLY A 89 -4.50 17.58 -23.21
C GLY A 89 -5.83 17.33 -22.55
N GLY A 90 -6.68 18.35 -22.39
CA GLY A 90 -7.94 18.33 -21.63
C GLY A 90 -9.03 17.31 -22.05
N LEU A 91 -8.69 16.26 -22.79
CA LEU A 91 -9.49 15.05 -22.88
C LEU A 91 -9.26 14.20 -21.64
N ARG A 92 -10.34 13.85 -20.93
CA ARG A 92 -10.35 12.80 -19.92
C ARG A 92 -9.99 11.46 -20.59
N VAL A 93 -8.70 11.16 -20.68
CA VAL A 93 -8.20 9.83 -21.06
C VAL A 93 -8.63 8.84 -19.97
N PRO A 94 -9.03 7.60 -20.31
CA PRO A 94 -9.58 6.66 -19.34
C PRO A 94 -8.55 6.40 -18.25
N TYR A 95 -9.00 6.36 -17.00
CA TYR A 95 -8.22 5.89 -15.86
C TYR A 95 -7.53 4.58 -16.25
N HIS A 96 -6.19 4.59 -16.27
CA HIS A 96 -5.38 3.45 -16.69
C HIS A 96 -5.59 2.27 -15.73
N GLN A 97 -5.31 1.08 -16.24
CA GLN A 97 -5.56 -0.24 -15.66
C GLN A 97 -5.29 -0.26 -14.15
N GLY A 98 -6.32 -0.47 -13.35
CA GLY A 98 -6.14 -0.62 -11.91
C GLY A 98 -5.14 -1.74 -11.68
N VAL A 99 -4.01 -1.46 -11.04
CA VAL A 99 -3.03 -2.51 -10.67
C VAL A 99 -3.52 -3.20 -9.40
N CYS A 100 -3.94 -2.39 -8.42
CA CYS A 100 -4.54 -2.85 -7.18
C CYS A 100 -5.75 -1.98 -6.82
N THR A 101 -6.85 -2.57 -6.37
CA THR A 101 -8.06 -1.84 -5.93
C THR A 101 -8.65 -2.48 -4.68
N ILE A 102 -8.77 -1.69 -3.61
CA ILE A 102 -9.23 -2.09 -2.27
C ILE A 102 -8.51 -3.39 -1.82
N GLY A 103 -7.19 -3.40 -1.99
CA GLY A 103 -6.35 -4.55 -1.62
C GLY A 103 -6.39 -5.74 -2.58
N CYS A 104 -7.12 -5.69 -3.69
CA CYS A 104 -7.08 -6.74 -4.72
C CYS A 104 -6.08 -6.37 -5.81
N LEU A 105 -4.98 -7.11 -5.96
CA LEU A 105 -3.99 -6.95 -7.03
C LEU A 105 -4.55 -7.52 -8.35
N VAL A 106 -5.45 -6.80 -9.01
CA VAL A 106 -6.13 -7.28 -10.22
C VAL A 106 -5.19 -7.53 -11.40
N ASP A 107 -4.01 -6.90 -11.44
CA ASP A 107 -3.01 -7.16 -12.47
C ASP A 107 -2.56 -8.64 -12.50
N SER A 108 -2.51 -9.29 -11.33
CA SER A 108 -2.13 -10.70 -11.17
C SER A 108 -3.07 -11.70 -11.87
N MET A 109 -4.26 -11.28 -12.29
CA MET A 109 -5.14 -12.12 -13.12
C MET A 109 -4.62 -12.30 -14.55
N THR A 110 -3.81 -11.36 -15.03
CA THR A 110 -3.38 -11.27 -16.43
C THR A 110 -1.87 -11.24 -16.61
N SER A 111 -1.13 -11.19 -15.51
CA SER A 111 0.32 -11.09 -15.47
C SER A 111 0.89 -11.98 -14.35
N ASN A 112 2.21 -12.04 -14.25
CA ASN A 112 2.88 -12.74 -13.14
C ASN A 112 3.06 -11.84 -11.90
N SER A 113 2.32 -10.74 -11.80
CA SER A 113 2.38 -9.85 -10.63
C SER A 113 1.85 -10.53 -9.38
N LYS A 114 2.46 -10.25 -8.23
CA LYS A 114 2.05 -10.83 -6.94
C LYS A 114 2.51 -9.99 -5.76
N PHE A 115 1.82 -10.16 -4.65
CA PHE A 115 2.38 -9.78 -3.36
C PHE A 115 3.38 -10.86 -2.92
N GLU A 116 4.55 -10.45 -2.45
CA GLU A 116 5.53 -11.39 -1.88
C GLU A 116 5.25 -11.61 -0.39
N PRO A 117 5.65 -12.77 0.17
CA PRO A 117 5.57 -13.01 1.60
C PRO A 117 6.21 -11.89 2.41
N ARG A 118 5.53 -11.47 3.47
CA ARG A 118 6.04 -10.44 4.38
C ARG A 118 7.20 -10.98 5.18
N GLN A 119 8.20 -10.13 5.40
CA GLN A 119 9.22 -10.38 6.43
C GLN A 119 8.75 -9.82 7.78
N GLU A 120 8.18 -8.61 7.76
CA GLU A 120 7.61 -7.93 8.92
C GLU A 120 6.18 -7.47 8.61
N THR A 121 5.31 -7.41 9.63
CA THR A 121 3.92 -6.95 9.45
C THR A 121 3.85 -5.48 8.99
N SER A 122 4.84 -4.68 9.36
CA SER A 122 5.02 -3.29 8.92
C SER A 122 5.35 -3.13 7.43
N ASP A 123 5.60 -4.22 6.72
CA ASP A 123 6.14 -4.20 5.37
C ASP A 123 5.20 -4.90 4.40
N ILE A 124 5.07 -4.35 3.19
CA ILE A 124 4.37 -5.00 2.08
C ILE A 124 5.20 -4.94 0.81
N HIS A 125 5.39 -6.11 0.20
CA HIS A 125 6.24 -6.32 -0.96
C HIS A 125 5.37 -6.63 -2.16
N LEU A 126 5.55 -5.88 -3.25
CA LEU A 126 4.85 -6.06 -4.51
C LEU A 126 5.85 -6.31 -5.62
N SER A 127 5.74 -7.45 -6.28
CA SER A 127 6.43 -7.74 -7.54
C SER A 127 5.45 -7.47 -8.67
N LEU A 128 5.60 -6.34 -9.34
CA LEU A 128 4.72 -5.92 -10.46
C LEU A 128 5.41 -6.23 -11.78
N GLN A 129 4.79 -7.01 -12.66
CA GLN A 129 5.31 -7.25 -13.99
C GLN A 129 5.18 -5.98 -14.85
N ALA A 130 6.29 -5.53 -15.42
CA ALA A 130 6.36 -4.37 -16.27
C ALA A 130 5.46 -4.56 -17.50
N PHE A 131 4.58 -3.60 -17.71
CA PHE A 131 3.61 -3.57 -18.80
C PHE A 131 4.12 -2.72 -19.96
N LYS A 132 3.36 -2.72 -21.07
CA LYS A 132 3.74 -1.96 -22.26
C LYS A 132 3.58 -0.47 -22.03
N PHE A 133 4.71 0.21 -21.89
CA PHE A 133 4.78 1.68 -21.86
C PHE A 133 4.76 2.26 -23.28
N THR A 134 4.31 3.52 -23.42
CA THR A 134 4.60 4.30 -24.62
C THR A 134 6.07 4.71 -24.59
N VAL A 135 6.84 4.41 -25.64
CA VAL A 135 8.27 4.73 -25.72
C VAL A 135 8.47 6.25 -25.61
N GLY A 136 9.37 6.68 -24.72
CA GLY A 136 9.67 8.09 -24.48
C GLY A 136 8.73 8.81 -23.52
N GLU A 137 7.86 8.08 -22.79
CA GLU A 137 7.00 8.63 -21.75
C GLU A 137 7.42 8.18 -20.35
N GLU A 138 7.39 9.12 -19.41
CA GLU A 138 7.52 8.86 -17.98
C GLU A 138 6.19 8.34 -17.43
N VAL A 139 6.25 7.22 -16.71
CA VAL A 139 5.08 6.59 -16.09
C VAL A 139 5.20 6.68 -14.58
N TYR A 140 4.11 7.07 -13.94
CA TYR A 140 4.05 7.13 -12.48
C TYR A 140 3.14 6.04 -11.97
N ILE A 141 3.66 5.21 -11.06
CA ILE A 141 2.84 4.30 -10.26
C ILE A 141 2.39 5.06 -9.03
N HIS A 142 1.07 5.26 -8.93
CA HIS A 142 0.41 5.91 -7.81
C HIS A 142 -0.14 4.85 -6.88
N CYS A 143 0.35 4.79 -5.65
CA CYS A 143 -0.10 3.82 -4.66
C CYS A 143 -0.64 4.52 -3.41
N LYS A 144 -1.71 3.97 -2.85
CA LYS A 144 -2.34 4.39 -1.60
C LYS A 144 -2.11 3.29 -0.57
N ILE A 145 -1.38 3.60 0.49
CA ILE A 145 -1.07 2.65 1.56
C ILE A 145 -1.74 3.02 2.87
N LEU A 146 -1.93 2.02 3.72
CA LEU A 146 -2.61 2.16 5.01
C LEU A 146 -1.98 1.23 6.05
N ALA A 147 -1.70 1.74 7.24
CA ALA A 147 -1.44 0.92 8.42
C ALA A 147 -2.74 0.56 9.13
N TRP A 148 -2.90 -0.72 9.51
CA TRP A 148 -4.10 -1.24 10.14
C TRP A 148 -3.80 -2.27 11.23
N ASP A 149 -4.80 -2.56 12.07
CA ASP A 149 -4.72 -3.63 13.06
C ASP A 149 -4.73 -5.00 12.34
N PRO A 150 -3.72 -5.87 12.57
CA PRO A 150 -3.67 -7.22 11.98
C PRO A 150 -4.89 -8.09 12.30
N SER A 151 -5.57 -7.85 13.43
CA SER A 151 -6.77 -8.60 13.84
C SER A 151 -8.06 -8.10 13.17
N GLY A 152 -8.00 -6.92 12.52
CA GLY A 152 -9.16 -6.23 11.94
C GLY A 152 -9.30 -6.39 10.42
N LEU A 153 -8.82 -7.48 9.84
CA LEU A 153 -8.92 -7.72 8.39
C LEU A 153 -10.36 -7.99 7.96
N ASP A 154 -10.74 -7.39 6.84
CA ASP A 154 -12.07 -7.55 6.26
C ASP A 154 -12.02 -7.35 4.72
N THR A 155 -13.19 -7.40 4.08
CA THR A 155 -13.30 -7.20 2.62
C THR A 155 -12.80 -5.84 2.11
N SER A 156 -12.55 -4.87 3.00
CA SER A 156 -11.99 -3.53 2.71
C SER A 156 -10.56 -3.32 3.25
N ARG A 157 -10.04 -4.27 4.04
CA ARG A 157 -8.73 -4.27 4.68
C ARG A 157 -8.08 -5.63 4.45
N LYS A 158 -7.40 -5.78 3.32
CA LYS A 158 -6.80 -7.04 2.87
C LYS A 158 -5.69 -6.78 1.85
N ALA A 159 -4.89 -7.80 1.57
CA ALA A 159 -3.97 -7.85 0.44
C ALA A 159 -4.18 -9.21 -0.26
N CYS A 160 -4.77 -9.18 -1.45
CA CYS A 160 -5.14 -10.35 -2.22
C CYS A 160 -4.46 -10.33 -3.58
N HIS A 161 -3.98 -11.48 -4.04
CA HIS A 161 -3.52 -11.66 -5.42
C HIS A 161 -4.11 -12.95 -6.01
N TYR A 162 -4.07 -13.06 -7.33
CA TYR A 162 -4.62 -14.18 -8.07
C TYR A 162 -3.51 -15.16 -8.43
N VAL A 163 -3.72 -16.44 -8.13
CA VAL A 163 -2.80 -17.53 -8.51
C VAL A 163 -3.55 -18.57 -9.34
N GLN A 164 -4.40 -19.36 -8.68
CA GLN A 164 -5.39 -20.25 -9.31
C GLN A 164 -6.80 -19.92 -8.79
N GLY A 165 -6.96 -18.69 -8.32
CA GLY A 165 -8.02 -18.20 -7.47
C GLY A 165 -7.48 -17.03 -6.65
N TRP A 166 -8.38 -16.24 -6.07
CA TRP A 166 -7.99 -15.15 -5.18
C TRP A 166 -7.49 -15.68 -3.83
N GLU A 167 -6.26 -15.36 -3.48
CA GLU A 167 -5.64 -15.76 -2.23
C GLU A 167 -5.30 -14.54 -1.36
N LEU A 168 -5.58 -14.65 -0.07
CA LEU A 168 -5.16 -13.65 0.93
C LEU A 168 -3.67 -13.85 1.23
N LEU A 169 -2.89 -12.78 1.13
CA LEU A 169 -1.44 -12.79 1.34
C LEU A 169 -1.04 -13.38 2.69
N ASP A 170 -1.69 -12.89 3.75
CA ASP A 170 -1.28 -13.14 5.13
C ASP A 170 -1.73 -14.53 5.63
N ASP A 171 -2.88 -15.00 5.15
CA ASP A 171 -3.44 -16.30 5.53
C ASP A 171 -4.37 -16.84 4.43
N PRO A 172 -3.87 -17.76 3.57
CA PRO A 172 -4.66 -18.35 2.49
C PRO A 172 -5.94 -19.05 2.97
N SER A 173 -6.03 -19.48 4.23
CA SER A 173 -7.24 -20.11 4.79
C SER A 173 -8.41 -19.13 4.93
N HIS A 174 -8.15 -17.82 4.96
CA HIS A 174 -9.13 -16.74 5.05
C HIS A 174 -9.36 -16.03 3.69
N SER A 175 -9.08 -16.72 2.57
CA SER A 175 -9.27 -16.17 1.22
C SER A 175 -10.73 -15.83 0.86
N ASN A 176 -11.70 -16.22 1.69
CA ASN A 176 -13.08 -15.74 1.59
C ASN A 176 -13.18 -14.20 1.69
N LEU A 177 -12.23 -13.53 2.35
CA LEU A 177 -12.13 -12.06 2.36
C LEU A 177 -11.85 -11.46 0.97
N CYS A 178 -11.23 -12.25 0.10
CA CYS A 178 -10.91 -11.86 -1.28
C CYS A 178 -12.03 -12.16 -2.28
N SER A 179 -13.13 -12.80 -1.86
CA SER A 179 -14.26 -13.15 -2.75
C SER A 179 -14.89 -11.97 -3.49
N CYS A 180 -14.76 -10.75 -2.96
CA CYS A 180 -15.23 -9.54 -3.63
C CYS A 180 -14.34 -9.07 -4.79
N CYS A 181 -13.12 -9.61 -4.94
CA CYS A 181 -12.16 -9.17 -5.94
C CYS A 181 -12.56 -9.55 -7.37
N ASP A 182 -13.38 -10.59 -7.57
CA ASP A 182 -13.96 -10.94 -8.89
C ASP A 182 -15.05 -9.98 -9.37
N SER A 183 -15.59 -9.15 -8.47
CA SER A 183 -16.68 -8.23 -8.79
C SER A 183 -16.29 -6.80 -8.44
N SER A 184 -16.66 -6.33 -7.25
CA SER A 184 -16.26 -5.03 -6.74
C SER A 184 -16.36 -5.04 -5.23
N CYS A 185 -15.21 -4.93 -4.57
CA CYS A 185 -15.18 -4.70 -3.13
C CYS A 185 -15.78 -3.33 -2.83
N LYS A 186 -16.76 -3.29 -1.93
CA LYS A 186 -17.35 -2.01 -1.50
C LYS A 186 -16.49 -1.45 -0.38
N SER A 187 -15.97 -0.23 -0.54
CA SER A 187 -15.50 0.51 0.63
C SER A 187 -16.73 0.78 1.49
N GLN A 188 -16.83 0.13 2.64
CA GLN A 188 -17.84 0.52 3.61
C GLN A 188 -17.44 1.89 4.16
N ARG A 189 -17.84 2.97 3.49
CA ARG A 189 -18.08 4.21 4.21
C ARG A 189 -19.23 3.92 5.16
N ARG A 190 -18.96 3.67 6.43
CA ARG A 190 -20.01 3.57 7.45
C ARG A 190 -20.89 4.81 7.31
N ARG A 191 -22.09 4.65 6.74
CA ARG A 191 -23.15 5.66 6.78
C ARG A 191 -23.72 5.60 8.19
N GLY A 192 -23.48 6.66 8.97
CA GLY A 192 -24.15 6.92 10.24
C GLY A 192 -23.52 6.23 11.45
N ILE A 193 -22.41 6.78 11.95
CA ILE A 193 -22.14 6.80 13.39
C ILE A 193 -22.00 8.28 13.77
N PRO A 194 -22.69 8.78 14.81
CA PRO A 194 -22.62 10.18 15.20
C PRO A 194 -21.17 10.57 15.50
N SER A 195 -20.82 11.80 15.13
CA SER A 195 -19.52 12.44 15.34
C SER A 195 -18.92 12.10 16.71
N GLY A 196 -17.90 11.23 16.70
CA GLY A 196 -17.15 10.81 17.87
C GLY A 196 -16.61 9.41 17.66
N ILE A 197 -15.29 9.23 17.80
CA ILE A 197 -14.60 7.94 17.84
C ILE A 197 -14.38 7.29 16.46
N THR A 198 -13.43 7.83 15.70
CA THR A 198 -12.64 7.02 14.76
C THR A 198 -11.24 7.62 14.60
N SER A 199 -10.26 7.11 15.35
CA SER A 199 -8.84 7.35 15.05
C SER A 199 -8.45 6.51 13.83
N PHE A 200 -8.55 7.08 12.63
CA PHE A 200 -8.09 6.44 11.41
C PHE A 200 -6.69 6.93 11.07
N CYS A 201 -5.71 6.03 10.93
CA CYS A 201 -4.55 6.32 10.09
C CYS A 201 -5.08 6.64 8.69
N THR A 202 -4.92 7.87 8.24
CA THR A 202 -5.36 8.27 6.90
C THR A 202 -4.49 7.56 5.86
N PRO A 203 -5.08 6.94 4.82
CA PRO A 203 -4.27 6.34 3.77
C PRO A 203 -3.36 7.38 3.09
N LEU A 204 -2.11 7.00 2.84
CA LEU A 204 -1.08 7.87 2.26
C LEU A 204 -0.86 7.55 0.79
N LYS A 205 -0.66 8.58 -0.03
CA LYS A 205 -0.42 8.44 -1.47
C LYS A 205 1.06 8.60 -1.81
N PHE A 206 1.61 7.62 -2.50
CA PHE A 206 2.99 7.58 -2.98
C PHE A 206 3.01 7.54 -4.51
N ASN A 207 4.07 8.10 -5.09
CA ASN A 207 4.27 8.16 -6.53
C ASN A 207 5.68 7.66 -6.85
N LEU A 208 5.78 6.62 -7.68
CA LEU A 208 7.05 6.06 -8.14
C LEU A 208 7.19 6.33 -9.63
N LEU A 209 8.25 7.04 -10.02
CA LEU A 209 8.59 7.29 -11.42
C LEU A 209 9.36 6.10 -11.99
N ILE A 210 8.84 5.55 -13.08
CA ILE A 210 9.49 4.53 -13.91
C ILE A 210 9.53 4.97 -15.37
N VAL A 211 10.48 4.44 -16.12
CA VAL A 211 10.65 4.69 -17.55
C VAL A 211 10.85 3.38 -18.32
N PRO A 212 10.51 3.33 -19.61
CA PRO A 212 10.73 2.15 -20.43
C PRO A 212 12.22 1.83 -20.53
N GLY A 213 12.60 0.58 -20.24
CA GLY A 213 13.93 0.05 -20.52
C GLY A 213 14.11 -0.34 -22.00
N HIS A 214 15.37 -0.38 -22.44
CA HIS A 214 15.75 -0.90 -23.77
C HIS A 214 15.77 -2.43 -23.84
#